data_AF-A0A9W9SX69-F1
#
_entry.id   AF-A0A9W9SX69-F1
#
_cell.length_a   1.000
_cell.length_b   1.000
_cell.length_c   1.000
_cell.angle_alpha   90.00
_cell.angle_beta   90.00
_cell.angle_gamma   90.00
#
_symmetry.space_group_name_H-M   'P 1'
#
loop_
_entity.id
_entity.type
_entity.pdbx_description
1 polymer ?
#
loop_
_entity_poly.entity_id
_entity_poly.type
_entity_poly.pdbx_seq_one_letter_code
_entity_poly.pdbx_strand_id
1 'polypeptide(L)'
;MSLFRTNFPASGDFSPLFRLLDDYDHHRSGNQSALRTFNPRFDVRESNDAYHLDGELPGIAQENIEIEFSDPQTLVVKGRTERSYRTEPQAEAEEGDKSDAVAKTDKTNKSGKTTYWASERVVGEFQRTFAFGQRVDQDAVKASLKNGILSVTIPKATTTATKKITIE
;
A
#
# COMPACT_ATOMS: atom_id res chain seq x y z
N MET A 1 -1.24 -48.11 31.25
CA MET A 1 -2.25 -47.03 31.19
C MET A 1 -1.53 -45.72 30.92
N SER A 2 -1.61 -45.20 29.70
CA SER A 2 -1.15 -43.85 29.36
C SER A 2 -2.14 -43.28 28.35
N LEU A 3 -2.89 -42.26 28.75
CA LEU A 3 -3.85 -41.54 27.94
C LEU A 3 -3.62 -40.05 28.20
N PHE A 4 -2.93 -39.39 27.27
CA PHE A 4 -3.08 -37.96 27.07
C PHE A 4 -3.26 -37.72 25.57
N ARG A 5 -4.51 -37.49 25.19
CA ARG A 5 -4.89 -36.86 23.92
C ARG A 5 -4.75 -35.35 24.12
N THR A 6 -3.92 -34.69 23.32
CA THR A 6 -3.97 -33.24 23.16
C THR A 6 -4.98 -32.91 22.06
N ASN A 7 -6.02 -32.17 22.46
CA ASN A 7 -7.04 -31.61 21.60
C ASN A 7 -6.59 -30.18 21.24
N PHE A 8 -6.21 -29.92 19.99
CA PHE A 8 -5.97 -28.57 19.48
C PHE A 8 -7.12 -28.16 18.55
N PRO A 9 -7.91 -27.13 18.87
CA PRO A 9 -8.90 -26.58 17.96
C PRO A 9 -8.23 -25.75 16.86
N ALA A 10 -8.70 -25.97 15.63
CA ALA A 10 -8.40 -25.17 14.45
C ALA A 10 -9.36 -23.99 14.36
N SER A 11 -8.82 -22.77 14.26
CA SER A 11 -9.40 -21.57 13.60
C SER A 11 -8.62 -20.35 14.08
N GLY A 12 -7.58 -19.98 13.35
CA GLY A 12 -6.80 -18.77 13.60
C GLY A 12 -7.50 -17.54 13.03
N ASP A 13 -8.55 -17.06 13.70
CA ASP A 13 -9.11 -15.73 13.45
C ASP A 13 -8.20 -14.67 14.08
N PHE A 14 -7.13 -14.33 13.35
CA PHE A 14 -6.15 -13.31 13.75
C PHE A 14 -6.52 -11.90 13.28
N SER A 15 -7.69 -11.69 12.67
CA SER A 15 -8.21 -10.39 12.24
C SER A 15 -8.18 -9.29 13.32
N PRO A 16 -8.46 -9.55 14.62
CA PRO A 16 -8.34 -8.51 15.65
C PRO A 16 -6.88 -8.22 16.04
N LEU A 17 -5.95 -9.16 15.86
CA LEU A 17 -4.53 -8.95 16.13
C LEU A 17 -3.85 -8.12 15.03
N PHE A 18 -4.24 -8.29 13.77
CA PHE A 18 -3.76 -7.43 12.68
C PHE A 18 -4.31 -5.99 12.79
N ARG A 19 -5.56 -5.82 13.23
CA ARG A 19 -6.11 -4.48 13.49
C ARG A 19 -5.42 -3.78 14.66
N LEU A 20 -5.04 -4.54 15.69
CA LEU A 20 -4.27 -4.03 16.83
C LEU A 20 -2.81 -3.74 16.47
N LEU A 21 -2.20 -4.53 15.57
CA LEU A 21 -0.84 -4.28 15.08
C LEU A 21 -0.79 -3.07 14.15
N ASP A 22 -1.83 -2.87 13.32
CA ASP A 22 -2.03 -1.67 12.50
C ASP A 22 -2.20 -0.41 13.38
N ASP A 23 -3.03 -0.47 14.43
CA ASP A 23 -3.14 0.63 15.42
C ASP A 23 -1.84 0.84 16.23
N TYR A 24 -1.11 -0.23 16.58
CA TYR A 24 0.13 -0.11 17.35
C TYR A 24 1.30 0.48 16.54
N ASP A 25 1.38 0.20 15.24
CA ASP A 25 2.37 0.81 14.35
C ASP A 25 2.10 2.31 14.16
N HIS A 26 0.81 2.71 14.08
CA HIS A 26 0.39 4.11 14.13
C HIS A 26 0.73 4.83 15.45
N HIS A 27 1.08 4.09 16.51
CA HIS A 27 1.41 4.63 17.84
C HIS A 27 2.88 4.51 18.25
N ARG A 28 3.75 3.90 17.42
CA ARG A 28 5.20 3.78 17.71
C ARG A 28 6.09 4.82 17.03
N SER A 29 5.56 5.71 16.18
CA SER A 29 6.37 6.79 15.59
C SER A 29 6.46 8.02 16.49
N GLY A 30 7.16 7.87 17.61
CA GLY A 30 7.66 8.98 18.40
C GLY A 30 8.88 9.59 17.71
N ASN A 31 8.65 10.65 16.95
CA ASN A 31 9.66 11.56 16.38
C ASN A 31 10.50 10.98 15.22
N GLN A 32 9.98 11.08 13.99
CA GLN A 32 10.61 11.54 12.74
C GLN A 32 9.54 11.53 11.63
N SER A 33 9.34 12.67 10.94
CA SER A 33 8.43 12.89 9.79
C SER A 33 7.35 11.80 9.58
N ALA A 34 6.14 12.01 10.12
CA ALA A 34 5.00 11.17 9.78
C ALA A 34 4.84 11.16 8.25
N LEU A 35 5.29 10.08 7.61
CA LEU A 35 5.00 9.83 6.21
C LEU A 35 3.48 9.89 6.13
N ARG A 36 2.97 10.87 5.39
CA ARG A 36 1.53 11.11 5.30
C ARG A 36 0.95 9.94 4.51
N THR A 37 0.59 8.88 5.19
CA THR A 37 -0.08 7.74 4.57
C THR A 37 -1.53 8.12 4.30
N PHE A 38 -2.04 7.85 3.10
CA PHE A 38 -3.44 8.00 2.78
C PHE A 38 -4.08 6.68 2.40
N ASN A 39 -5.40 6.62 2.51
CA ASN A 39 -6.18 5.41 2.29
C ASN A 39 -7.05 5.57 1.04
N PRO A 40 -6.54 5.20 -0.16
CA PRO A 40 -7.32 5.29 -1.38
C PRO A 40 -8.55 4.39 -1.32
N ARG A 41 -9.63 4.83 -1.97
CA ARG A 41 -10.88 4.09 -2.06
C ARG A 41 -10.78 3.04 -3.15
N PHE A 42 -11.27 1.84 -2.85
CA PHE A 42 -11.32 0.73 -3.79
C PHE A 42 -12.68 0.06 -3.73
N ASP A 43 -13.23 -0.24 -4.89
CA ASP A 43 -14.32 -1.18 -5.07
C ASP A 43 -13.74 -2.56 -5.37
N VAL A 44 -14.32 -3.59 -4.79
CA VAL A 44 -13.91 -4.99 -4.99
C VAL A 44 -15.14 -5.80 -5.38
N ARG A 45 -15.05 -6.49 -6.52
CA ARG A 45 -16.12 -7.33 -7.05
C ARG A 45 -15.59 -8.73 -7.33
N GLU A 46 -16.38 -9.74 -7.00
CA GLU A 46 -16.09 -11.12 -7.30
C GLU A 46 -17.03 -11.61 -8.40
N SER A 47 -16.47 -12.31 -9.39
CA SER A 47 -17.20 -13.09 -10.38
C SER A 47 -16.88 -14.58 -10.22
N ASN A 48 -17.47 -15.43 -11.07
CA ASN A 48 -17.15 -16.85 -11.05
C ASN A 48 -15.68 -17.12 -11.37
N ASP A 49 -15.08 -16.33 -12.24
CA ASP A 49 -13.76 -16.61 -12.83
C ASP A 49 -12.65 -15.67 -12.33
N ALA A 50 -13.00 -14.51 -11.77
CA ALA A 50 -12.02 -13.49 -11.38
C ALA A 50 -12.51 -12.55 -10.26
N TYR A 51 -11.56 -11.92 -9.58
CA TYR A 51 -11.77 -10.72 -8.75
C TYR A 51 -11.43 -9.47 -9.56
N HIS A 52 -12.20 -8.40 -9.37
CA HIS A 52 -12.01 -7.10 -10.01
C HIS A 52 -11.86 -6.02 -8.93
N LEU A 53 -10.78 -5.25 -9.00
CA LEU A 53 -10.50 -4.15 -8.09
C LEU A 53 -10.45 -2.87 -8.89
N ASP A 54 -11.19 -1.86 -8.45
CA ASP A 54 -11.21 -0.53 -9.06
C ASP A 54 -10.89 0.51 -7.97
N GLY A 55 -9.72 1.16 -8.06
CA GLY A 55 -9.20 2.07 -7.05
C GLY A 55 -9.03 3.50 -7.53
N GLU A 56 -9.47 4.48 -6.73
CA GLU A 56 -9.28 5.91 -7.02
C GLU A 56 -7.85 6.36 -6.64
N LEU A 57 -7.03 6.63 -7.65
CA LEU A 57 -5.64 7.09 -7.55
C LEU A 57 -5.39 8.33 -8.45
N PRO A 58 -6.04 9.47 -8.17
CA PRO A 58 -5.93 10.66 -9.02
C PRO A 58 -4.53 11.30 -8.95
N GLY A 59 -3.98 11.61 -10.13
CA GLY A 59 -2.71 12.33 -10.26
C GLY A 59 -1.46 11.51 -9.89
N ILE A 60 -1.59 10.18 -9.82
CA ILE A 60 -0.46 9.26 -9.63
C ILE A 60 0.01 8.78 -11.01
N ALA A 61 1.32 8.83 -11.25
CA ALA A 61 1.91 8.27 -12.45
C ALA A 61 1.99 6.74 -12.34
N GLN A 62 1.87 6.01 -13.46
CA GLN A 62 1.83 4.55 -13.43
C GLN A 62 3.10 3.94 -12.83
N GLU A 63 4.26 4.56 -13.09
CA GLU A 63 5.55 4.16 -12.52
C GLU A 63 5.64 4.30 -11.00
N ASN A 64 4.74 5.07 -10.38
CA ASN A 64 4.70 5.30 -8.93
C ASN A 64 3.69 4.38 -8.22
N ILE A 65 3.18 3.36 -8.91
CA ILE A 65 2.27 2.34 -8.37
C ILE A 65 2.98 0.98 -8.45
N GLU A 66 3.02 0.28 -7.33
CA GLU A 66 3.56 -1.07 -7.23
C GLU A 66 2.43 -2.02 -6.82
N ILE A 67 2.31 -3.15 -7.52
CA ILE A 67 1.32 -4.20 -7.23
C ILE A 67 2.09 -5.50 -7.07
N GLU A 68 1.99 -6.11 -5.90
CA GLU A 68 2.69 -7.35 -5.56
C GLU A 68 1.79 -8.33 -4.82
N PHE A 69 2.14 -9.62 -4.86
CA PHE A 69 1.49 -10.62 -4.03
C PHE A 69 2.37 -10.93 -2.82
N SER A 70 1.85 -10.76 -1.61
CA SER A 70 2.56 -11.19 -0.39
C SER A 70 2.46 -12.69 -0.18
N ASP A 71 1.39 -13.30 -0.66
CA ASP A 71 1.13 -14.73 -0.62
C ASP A 71 0.19 -15.13 -1.79
N PRO A 72 -0.13 -16.42 -1.98
CA PRO A 72 -0.95 -16.88 -3.10
C PRO A 72 -2.36 -16.32 -3.26
N GLN A 73 -2.89 -15.61 -2.26
CA GLN A 73 -4.25 -15.08 -2.24
C GLN A 73 -4.32 -13.64 -1.74
N THR A 74 -3.18 -12.99 -1.44
CA THR A 74 -3.14 -11.63 -0.92
C THR A 74 -2.39 -10.71 -1.86
N LEU A 75 -3.10 -9.73 -2.41
CA LEU A 75 -2.57 -8.66 -3.25
C LEU A 75 -2.30 -7.41 -2.42
N VAL A 76 -1.15 -6.80 -2.60
CA VAL A 76 -0.75 -5.53 -1.99
C VAL A 76 -0.58 -4.49 -3.09
N VAL A 77 -1.23 -3.34 -2.95
CA VAL A 77 -1.13 -2.19 -3.84
C VAL A 77 -0.49 -1.05 -3.07
N LYS A 78 0.68 -0.60 -3.52
CA LYS A 78 1.46 0.49 -2.93
C LYS A 78 1.64 1.63 -3.91
N GLY A 79 1.94 2.80 -3.39
CA GLY A 79 2.42 3.89 -4.22
C GLY A 79 2.61 5.18 -3.44
N ARG A 80 3.00 6.23 -4.17
CA ARG A 80 3.24 7.56 -3.61
C ARG A 80 2.72 8.63 -4.55
N THR A 81 2.09 9.65 -3.97
CA THR A 81 1.70 10.87 -4.67
C THR A 81 2.36 12.07 -4.01
N GLU A 82 2.92 12.96 -4.82
CA GLU A 82 3.58 14.17 -4.37
C GLU A 82 2.89 15.41 -4.95
N ARG A 83 3.06 16.56 -4.27
CA ARG A 83 2.61 17.85 -4.80
C ARG A 83 3.68 18.39 -5.73
N SER A 84 3.47 18.28 -7.03
CA SER A 84 4.32 18.93 -8.03
C SER A 84 3.78 20.32 -8.37
N TYR A 85 3.99 21.32 -7.51
CA TYR A 85 3.90 22.72 -7.92
C TYR A 85 5.32 23.27 -8.06
N ARG A 86 5.60 23.86 -9.22
CA ARG A 86 6.88 24.50 -9.53
C ARG A 86 6.81 25.95 -9.06
N THR A 87 7.46 26.28 -7.95
CA THR A 87 7.70 27.67 -7.56
C THR A 87 8.96 28.14 -8.31
N GLU A 88 8.80 28.88 -9.40
CA GLU A 88 9.92 29.61 -10.01
C GLU A 88 10.38 30.70 -9.02
N PRO A 89 11.66 30.74 -8.58
CA PRO A 89 12.14 31.77 -7.67
C PRO A 89 12.34 33.09 -8.43
N GLN A 90 11.66 34.17 -8.00
CA GLN A 90 12.11 35.52 -8.29
C GLN A 90 13.24 35.87 -7.31
N ALA A 91 14.39 36.25 -7.88
CA ALA A 91 15.62 36.56 -7.16
C ALA A 91 15.52 37.92 -6.45
N GLU A 92 15.76 37.95 -5.14
CA GLU A 92 16.20 39.13 -4.40
C GLU A 92 17.33 38.72 -3.44
N ALA A 93 18.33 39.59 -3.35
CA ALA A 93 19.69 39.31 -2.93
C ALA A 93 19.98 39.76 -1.48
N GLU A 94 20.99 39.08 -0.88
CA GLU A 94 21.87 39.48 0.24
C GLU A 94 21.26 39.55 1.66
N GLU A 95 21.94 39.29 2.80
CA GLU A 95 23.35 39.08 3.14
C GLU A 95 23.45 38.48 4.58
N GLY A 96 24.49 37.68 4.88
CA GLY A 96 25.09 37.42 6.22
C GLY A 96 24.31 36.54 7.21
N ASP A 97 24.87 35.60 7.99
CA ASP A 97 26.23 35.28 8.42
C ASP A 97 26.29 33.80 8.94
N LYS A 98 27.50 33.22 9.00
CA LYS A 98 27.81 31.79 9.21
C LYS A 98 28.14 31.42 10.67
N SER A 99 27.84 30.17 11.06
CA SER A 99 28.74 29.22 11.79
C SER A 99 27.97 27.92 12.11
N ASP A 100 28.27 26.81 11.43
CA ASP A 100 29.12 25.65 11.82
C ASP A 100 28.52 24.80 12.97
N ALA A 101 28.35 23.47 12.95
CA ALA A 101 28.63 22.31 12.09
C ALA A 101 27.68 21.15 12.60
N VAL A 102 27.27 20.07 11.91
CA VAL A 102 27.97 18.87 11.40
C VAL A 102 26.92 17.95 10.74
N ALA A 103 27.20 17.47 9.52
CA ALA A 103 26.70 16.30 8.78
C ALA A 103 25.35 15.61 9.12
N LYS A 104 24.39 15.68 8.19
CA LYS A 104 23.92 14.53 7.38
C LYS A 104 22.99 14.98 6.24
N THR A 105 23.15 14.31 5.11
CA THR A 105 22.65 14.68 3.78
C THR A 105 21.14 14.53 3.65
N ASP A 106 20.40 15.57 4.02
CA ASP A 106 19.01 15.78 3.58
C ASP A 106 19.00 16.76 2.41
N LYS A 107 18.67 16.27 1.22
CA LYS A 107 18.36 17.12 0.05
C LYS A 107 17.02 17.82 0.30
N THR A 108 17.04 18.79 1.20
CA THR A 108 15.95 19.75 1.40
C THR A 108 16.00 20.73 0.23
N ASN A 109 15.14 20.51 -0.77
CA ASN A 109 14.82 21.54 -1.75
C ASN A 109 14.28 22.75 -0.99
N LYS A 110 15.11 23.77 -0.80
CA LYS A 110 14.69 25.14 -0.45
C LYS A 110 13.97 25.73 -1.68
N SER A 111 12.71 25.35 -1.87
CA SER A 111 11.81 26.00 -2.83
C SER A 111 11.03 27.11 -2.12
N GLY A 112 10.86 28.25 -2.81
CA GLY A 112 10.31 29.49 -2.28
C GLY A 112 9.02 29.30 -1.47
N LYS A 113 8.93 30.04 -0.36
CA LYS A 113 7.87 29.96 0.66
C LYS A 113 6.49 30.23 0.03
N THR A 114 5.84 29.17 -0.42
CA THR A 114 4.51 29.23 -1.02
C THR A 114 3.48 29.10 0.10
N THR A 115 2.60 30.10 0.24
CA THR A 115 1.51 30.06 1.24
C THR A 115 0.28 29.39 0.63
N TYR A 116 -0.10 28.25 1.18
CA TYR A 116 -1.36 27.58 0.81
C TYR A 116 -2.53 28.30 1.48
N TRP A 117 -3.48 28.80 0.68
CA TRP A 117 -4.75 29.34 1.20
C TRP A 117 -5.72 28.22 1.61
N ALA A 118 -5.64 27.06 0.95
CA ALA A 118 -6.36 25.83 1.31
C ALA A 118 -5.56 24.59 0.85
N SER A 119 -5.72 23.47 1.58
CA SER A 119 -5.08 22.19 1.25
C SER A 119 -5.99 21.04 1.64
N GLU A 120 -6.84 20.62 0.70
CA GLU A 120 -7.80 19.53 0.90
C GLU A 120 -7.30 18.19 0.34
N ARG A 121 -6.44 18.24 -0.69
CA ARG A 121 -5.87 17.05 -1.33
C ARG A 121 -4.98 16.28 -0.36
N VAL A 122 -5.33 15.02 -0.14
CA VAL A 122 -4.47 14.07 0.58
C VAL A 122 -3.36 13.61 -0.35
N VAL A 123 -2.12 13.72 0.12
CA VAL A 123 -0.93 13.32 -0.63
C VAL A 123 0.05 12.61 0.30
N GLY A 124 0.92 11.80 -0.29
CA GLY A 124 1.92 11.00 0.39
C GLY A 124 1.87 9.54 -0.06
N GLU A 125 2.26 8.64 0.82
CA GLU A 125 2.36 7.21 0.51
C GLU A 125 1.02 6.51 0.76
N PHE A 126 0.79 5.37 0.13
CA PHE A 126 -0.35 4.52 0.44
C PHE A 126 0.01 3.05 0.31
N GLN A 127 -0.70 2.22 1.07
CA GLN A 127 -0.66 0.78 0.95
C GLN A 127 -2.06 0.23 1.22
N ARG A 128 -2.55 -0.63 0.33
CA ARG A 128 -3.81 -1.36 0.47
C ARG A 128 -3.55 -2.84 0.27
N THR A 129 -4.12 -3.66 1.14
CA THR A 129 -3.99 -5.12 1.10
C THR A 129 -5.36 -5.73 0.89
N PHE A 130 -5.45 -6.68 -0.05
CA PHE A 130 -6.67 -7.39 -0.40
C PHE A 130 -6.43 -8.89 -0.32
N ALA A 131 -7.12 -9.57 0.60
CA ALA A 131 -7.10 -11.01 0.71
C ALA A 131 -8.32 -11.62 -0.01
N PHE A 132 -8.08 -12.61 -0.86
CA PHE A 132 -9.10 -13.30 -1.64
C PHE A 132 -9.50 -14.62 -0.97
N GLY A 133 -10.76 -15.03 -1.14
CA GLY A 133 -11.28 -16.28 -0.56
C GLY A 133 -10.82 -17.55 -1.29
N GLN A 134 -10.24 -17.40 -2.48
CA GLN A 134 -9.70 -18.50 -3.29
C GLN A 134 -8.33 -18.10 -3.84
N ARG A 135 -7.49 -19.10 -4.09
CA ARG A 135 -6.20 -18.91 -4.76
C ARG A 135 -6.41 -18.28 -6.13
N VAL A 136 -5.51 -17.40 -6.52
CA VAL A 136 -5.54 -16.69 -7.80
C VAL A 136 -4.43 -17.16 -8.73
N ASP A 137 -4.63 -16.97 -10.03
CA ASP A 137 -3.59 -17.14 -11.05
C ASP A 137 -2.81 -15.83 -11.17
N GLN A 138 -1.66 -15.77 -10.50
CA GLN A 138 -0.83 -14.58 -10.41
C GLN A 138 -0.19 -14.18 -11.75
N ASP A 139 0.10 -15.17 -12.60
CA ASP A 139 0.77 -14.96 -13.88
C ASP A 139 -0.16 -14.30 -14.92
N ALA A 140 -1.47 -14.45 -14.72
CA ALA A 140 -2.51 -13.93 -15.62
C ALA A 140 -3.13 -12.60 -15.15
N VAL A 141 -2.61 -11.98 -14.09
CA VAL A 141 -3.11 -10.70 -13.57
C VAL A 141 -2.87 -9.57 -14.55
N LYS A 142 -3.86 -8.69 -14.70
CA LYS A 142 -3.78 -7.50 -15.56
C LYS A 142 -4.18 -6.26 -14.77
N ALA A 143 -3.43 -5.17 -14.97
CA ALA A 143 -3.71 -3.88 -14.36
C ALA A 143 -3.67 -2.77 -15.42
N SER A 144 -4.50 -1.74 -15.24
CA SER A 144 -4.44 -0.51 -16.04
C SER A 144 -4.83 0.70 -15.21
N LEU A 145 -4.18 1.84 -15.44
CA LEU A 145 -4.52 3.12 -14.83
C LEU A 145 -5.08 4.05 -15.90
N LYS A 146 -6.33 4.47 -15.77
CA LYS A 146 -6.99 5.38 -16.72
C LYS A 146 -7.82 6.41 -15.97
N ASN A 147 -7.64 7.68 -16.30
CA ASN A 147 -8.39 8.80 -15.68
C ASN A 147 -8.32 8.80 -14.13
N GLY A 148 -7.19 8.37 -13.57
CA GLY A 148 -7.02 8.28 -12.12
C GLY A 148 -7.71 7.07 -11.47
N ILE A 149 -8.21 6.10 -12.26
CA ILE A 149 -8.76 4.84 -11.74
C ILE A 149 -7.82 3.69 -12.10
N LEU A 150 -7.36 2.97 -11.07
CA LEU A 150 -6.60 1.73 -11.20
C LEU A 150 -7.58 0.56 -11.26
N SER A 151 -7.67 -0.09 -12.41
CA SER A 151 -8.44 -1.32 -12.59
C SER A 151 -7.51 -2.52 -12.62
N VAL A 152 -7.73 -3.50 -11.74
CA VAL A 152 -6.97 -4.76 -11.65
C VAL A 152 -7.94 -5.93 -11.82
N THR A 153 -7.62 -6.84 -12.74
CA THR A 153 -8.33 -8.11 -12.94
C THR A 153 -7.43 -9.24 -12.47
N ILE A 154 -7.92 -10.02 -11.50
CA ILE A 154 -7.21 -11.10 -10.86
C ILE A 154 -7.96 -12.41 -11.12
N PRO A 155 -7.55 -13.23 -12.10
CA PRO A 155 -8.19 -14.49 -12.39
C PRO A 155 -8.07 -15.47 -11.21
N LYS A 156 -9.12 -16.23 -10.95
CA LYS A 156 -9.10 -17.32 -9.97
C LYS A 156 -8.26 -18.47 -10.53
N ALA A 157 -7.48 -19.12 -9.67
CA ALA A 157 -6.74 -20.30 -10.07
C ALA A 157 -7.71 -21.44 -10.38
N THR A 158 -7.56 -22.09 -11.53
CA THR A 158 -8.29 -23.32 -11.83
C THR A 158 -7.97 -24.36 -10.75
N THR A 159 -9.01 -24.88 -10.08
CA THR A 159 -8.86 -25.84 -9.00
C THR A 159 -8.18 -27.11 -9.53
N THR A 160 -6.89 -27.27 -9.25
CA THR A 160 -6.18 -28.52 -9.53
C THR A 160 -6.91 -29.65 -8.83
N ALA A 161 -7.44 -30.60 -9.61
CA ALA A 161 -8.18 -31.74 -9.08
C ALA A 161 -7.39 -32.42 -7.95
N THR A 162 -8.03 -32.59 -6.80
CA THR A 162 -7.44 -33.18 -5.61
C THR A 162 -6.91 -34.57 -5.96
N LYS A 163 -5.59 -34.77 -5.87
CA LYS A 163 -5.00 -36.10 -6.08
C LYS A 163 -5.33 -36.98 -4.88
N LYS A 164 -6.10 -38.06 -5.10
CA LYS A 164 -6.33 -39.09 -4.09
C LYS A 164 -5.02 -39.86 -3.88
N ILE A 165 -4.50 -39.86 -2.65
CA ILE A 165 -3.34 -40.65 -2.27
C ILE A 165 -3.84 -42.02 -1.82
N THR A 166 -3.33 -43.08 -2.43
CA THR A 166 -3.55 -44.46 -1.97
C THR A 166 -2.44 -44.81 -0.97
N ILE A 167 -2.80 -45.43 0.15
CA ILE A 167 -1.85 -45.92 1.16
C ILE A 167 -1.37 -47.32 0.73
N GLU A 168 -0.05 -47.57 0.77
CA GLU A 168 0.57 -48.90 0.59
C GLU A 168 0.80 -49.61 1.93
#